data_AF-A0AAU5YLE4-F1
#
_entry.id   AF-A0AAU5YLE4-F1
#
_cell.length_a   1.000
_cell.length_b   1.000
_cell.length_c   1.000
_cell.angle_alpha   90.00
_cell.angle_beta   90.00
_cell.angle_gamma   90.00
#
_symmetry.space_group_name_H-M   'P 1'
#
loop_
_entity.id
_entity.type
_entity.pdbx_description
1 polymer ?
#
loop_
_entity_poly.entity_id
_entity_poly.type
_entity_poly.pdbx_seq_one_letter_code
_entity_poly.pdbx_strand_id
1 'polypeptide(L)'
;MNATQTGPHTGRTGDPHTGPHADSQAGPRGGPHDGPYTGPYAGPYTGPGGDPRIGWSATEAPHAPTLRHRRDGILPTVAAALSVRGATLTGTAARGDQPPPLHPLVQDFLDTLTSDQRDRFTGRCAEALLISRHIAAADAARSRRSARRPMTNGEARKTLKQAKLTTRRIREDGDPLHGSFATPCRACTALSDHFGVRVVNPTTND
;
A
#
# COMPACT_ATOMS: atom_id res chain seq x y z
N MET A 1 -24.09 -33.74 39.99
CA MET A 1 -23.89 -35.21 40.04
C MET A 1 -22.97 -35.60 38.88
N ASN A 2 -22.39 -36.81 38.92
CA ASN A 2 -21.35 -37.32 38.00
C ASN A 2 -21.82 -37.38 36.51
N ALA A 3 -20.99 -37.60 35.49
CA ALA A 3 -19.76 -38.41 35.44
C ALA A 3 -18.73 -38.03 34.34
N THR A 4 -17.72 -38.90 34.16
CA THR A 4 -16.44 -38.67 33.46
C THR A 4 -16.17 -39.71 32.35
N GLN A 5 -15.54 -39.30 31.23
CA GLN A 5 -14.75 -40.10 30.26
C GLN A 5 -13.90 -39.11 29.41
N THR A 6 -12.71 -39.30 28.81
CA THR A 6 -11.75 -40.42 28.57
C THR A 6 -12.19 -41.56 27.65
N GLY A 7 -11.51 -41.90 26.54
CA GLY A 7 -10.21 -41.44 26.00
C GLY A 7 -10.04 -41.85 24.51
N PRO A 8 -8.94 -42.52 24.10
CA PRO A 8 -7.65 -41.87 23.78
C PRO A 8 -7.14 -42.20 22.34
N HIS A 9 -5.81 -42.11 22.14
CA HIS A 9 -4.91 -42.84 21.21
C HIS A 9 -5.02 -42.75 19.65
N THR A 10 -3.91 -42.30 19.04
CA THR A 10 -3.12 -43.05 18.02
C THR A 10 -1.63 -42.62 18.09
N GLY A 11 -0.70 -43.50 17.67
CA GLY A 11 0.70 -43.16 17.34
C GLY A 11 0.97 -43.36 15.84
N ARG A 12 2.18 -43.56 15.32
CA ARG A 12 3.54 -43.67 15.92
C ARG A 12 4.60 -43.61 14.76
N THR A 13 5.75 -42.93 14.96
CA THR A 13 7.08 -43.12 14.29
C THR A 13 7.22 -43.36 12.76
N GLY A 14 8.17 -42.67 12.11
CA GLY A 14 8.82 -43.21 10.89
C GLY A 14 9.67 -42.26 10.03
N ASP A 15 10.95 -42.03 10.39
CA ASP A 15 12.02 -41.63 9.45
C ASP A 15 12.81 -42.89 9.00
N PRO A 16 13.39 -42.92 7.78
CA PRO A 16 14.85 -42.77 7.71
C PRO A 16 15.42 -42.09 6.43
N HIS A 17 16.68 -41.65 6.52
CA HIS A 17 17.50 -41.14 5.38
C HIS A 17 17.93 -42.23 4.38
N THR A 18 18.29 -41.84 3.16
CA THR A 18 19.48 -42.30 2.37
C THR A 18 19.75 -41.33 1.20
N GLY A 19 21.01 -41.19 0.77
CA GLY A 19 21.46 -40.37 -0.39
C GLY A 19 21.29 -41.06 -1.76
N PRO A 20 22.06 -40.71 -2.82
CA PRO A 20 23.52 -40.52 -2.76
C PRO A 20 24.08 -39.28 -3.51
N HIS A 21 25.41 -39.17 -3.54
CA HIS A 21 26.19 -38.20 -4.34
C HIS A 21 26.41 -38.69 -5.78
N ALA A 22 26.70 -37.77 -6.70
CA ALA A 22 27.39 -38.05 -7.96
C ALA A 22 28.19 -36.81 -8.44
N ASP A 23 29.50 -36.96 -8.60
CA ASP A 23 30.38 -35.96 -9.20
C ASP A 23 30.35 -36.02 -10.73
N SER A 24 30.73 -34.93 -11.40
CA SER A 24 31.15 -34.95 -12.81
C SER A 24 32.08 -33.78 -13.14
N GLN A 25 33.31 -34.08 -13.52
CA GLN A 25 34.32 -33.12 -13.97
C GLN A 25 34.40 -33.04 -15.50
N ALA A 26 35.15 -32.03 -15.97
CA ALA A 26 35.84 -31.89 -17.26
C ALA A 26 35.22 -30.95 -18.33
N GLY A 27 36.04 -29.97 -18.76
CA GLY A 27 35.99 -29.43 -20.14
C GLY A 27 36.77 -30.37 -21.10
N PRO A 28 37.18 -29.94 -22.32
CA PRO A 28 38.21 -28.88 -22.40
C PRO A 28 38.33 -28.10 -23.76
N ARG A 29 39.21 -27.07 -23.80
CA ARG A 29 39.78 -26.38 -25.00
C ARG A 29 38.77 -25.64 -25.92
N GLY A 30 39.12 -24.60 -26.69
CA GLY A 30 40.40 -23.90 -26.84
C GLY A 30 40.84 -23.78 -28.31
N GLY A 31 40.41 -22.72 -29.01
CA GLY A 31 40.78 -22.43 -30.40
C GLY A 31 40.27 -21.04 -30.85
N PRO A 32 40.95 -20.33 -31.77
CA PRO A 32 40.77 -18.88 -31.98
C PRO A 32 39.81 -18.49 -33.11
N HIS A 33 39.50 -17.20 -33.20
CA HIS A 33 39.02 -16.53 -34.41
C HIS A 33 39.43 -15.04 -34.39
N ASP A 34 40.40 -14.69 -35.23
CA ASP A 34 40.79 -13.30 -35.51
C ASP A 34 39.73 -12.57 -36.35
N GLY A 35 39.55 -11.27 -36.10
CA GLY A 35 38.59 -10.45 -36.85
C GLY A 35 38.61 -8.97 -36.45
N PRO A 36 39.36 -8.10 -37.16
CA PRO A 36 39.52 -6.71 -36.76
C PRO A 36 38.33 -5.83 -37.21
N TYR A 37 37.29 -5.74 -36.38
CA TYR A 37 36.24 -4.73 -36.56
C TYR A 37 36.68 -3.35 -36.03
N THR A 38 37.22 -2.53 -36.92
CA THR A 38 37.56 -1.13 -36.65
C THR A 38 36.30 -0.25 -36.68
N GLY A 39 35.84 0.19 -35.50
CA GLY A 39 34.71 1.12 -35.33
C GLY A 39 35.09 2.30 -34.42
N PRO A 40 35.23 3.54 -34.94
CA PRO A 40 35.80 4.65 -34.18
C PRO A 40 34.74 5.43 -33.39
N TYR A 41 34.58 5.13 -32.10
CA TYR A 41 33.87 6.00 -31.13
C TYR A 41 34.72 6.24 -29.88
N ALA A 42 35.64 7.20 -29.99
CA ALA A 42 36.46 7.66 -28.87
C ALA A 42 35.68 8.61 -27.95
N GLY A 43 35.11 8.09 -26.88
CA GLY A 43 34.63 8.86 -25.72
C GLY A 43 35.58 8.68 -24.52
N PRO A 44 36.08 9.74 -23.87
CA PRO A 44 37.07 9.62 -22.81
C PRO A 44 36.45 9.18 -21.47
N TYR A 45 36.12 7.89 -21.36
CA TYR A 45 35.74 7.24 -20.10
C TYR A 45 36.97 6.92 -19.23
N THR A 46 37.66 7.95 -18.73
CA THR A 46 38.73 7.83 -17.73
C THR A 46 38.18 7.57 -16.32
N GLY A 47 37.36 6.53 -16.19
CA GLY A 47 37.08 5.88 -14.91
C GLY A 47 37.95 4.64 -14.76
N PRO A 48 38.64 4.42 -13.62
CA PRO A 48 39.38 3.17 -13.41
C PRO A 48 38.39 2.00 -13.36
N GLY A 49 38.66 0.95 -14.13
CA GLY A 49 37.86 -0.28 -14.19
C GLY A 49 37.99 -1.18 -12.96
N GLY A 50 37.82 -0.60 -11.77
CA GLY A 50 37.83 -1.30 -10.49
C GLY A 50 36.49 -1.95 -10.16
N ASP A 51 36.53 -2.92 -9.25
CA ASP A 51 35.33 -3.47 -8.61
C ASP A 51 34.52 -2.33 -7.94
N PRO A 52 33.21 -2.15 -8.23
CA PRO A 52 32.41 -1.10 -7.61
C PRO A 52 32.35 -1.18 -6.07
N ARG A 53 32.72 -2.32 -5.47
CA ARG A 53 32.86 -2.46 -4.01
C ARG A 53 34.06 -1.72 -3.41
N ILE A 54 35.03 -1.29 -4.20
CA ILE A 54 36.25 -0.59 -3.71
C ILE A 54 35.90 0.69 -2.94
N GLY A 55 34.85 1.42 -3.35
CA GLY A 55 34.36 2.60 -2.65
C GLY A 55 33.61 2.31 -1.34
N TRP A 56 33.24 1.05 -1.07
CA TRP A 56 32.43 0.68 0.09
C TRP A 56 33.23 0.63 1.40
N SER A 57 34.56 0.51 1.29
CA SER A 57 35.51 0.46 2.40
C SER A 57 36.05 1.84 2.82
N ALA A 58 35.54 2.93 2.22
CA ALA A 58 35.99 4.28 2.54
C ALA A 58 35.65 4.64 4.00
N THR A 59 36.66 5.04 4.79
CA THR A 59 36.51 5.46 6.20
C THR A 59 35.91 6.87 6.34
N GLU A 60 35.65 7.55 5.22
CA GLU A 60 35.01 8.86 5.20
C GLU A 60 33.52 8.73 5.55
N ALA A 61 33.10 9.35 6.65
CA ALA A 61 31.73 9.26 7.13
C ALA A 61 30.75 9.84 6.08
N PRO A 62 29.80 9.04 5.55
CA PRO A 62 28.91 9.49 4.50
C PRO A 62 28.12 10.73 4.93
N HIS A 63 28.25 11.82 4.17
CA HIS A 63 27.62 13.09 4.53
C HIS A 63 26.10 12.91 4.63
N ALA A 64 25.55 13.09 5.83
CA ALA A 64 24.13 12.87 6.09
C ALA A 64 23.28 13.76 5.16
N PRO A 65 22.42 13.20 4.30
CA PRO A 65 21.74 13.97 3.29
C PRO A 65 20.81 15.01 3.95
N THR A 66 20.93 16.27 3.51
CA THR A 66 20.14 17.38 4.06
C THR A 66 18.65 17.06 4.01
N LEU A 67 18.00 17.09 5.18
CA LEU A 67 16.60 16.71 5.35
C LEU A 67 15.65 17.78 4.79
N ARG A 68 15.54 17.85 3.45
CA ARG A 68 14.75 18.87 2.72
C ARG A 68 13.26 18.89 3.10
N HIS A 69 12.72 17.79 3.62
CA HIS A 69 11.38 17.72 4.20
C HIS A 69 11.41 16.94 5.52
N ARG A 70 10.76 17.47 6.57
CA ARG A 70 10.31 16.62 7.69
C ARG A 70 9.43 15.51 7.11
N ARG A 71 9.59 14.28 7.63
CA ARG A 71 8.95 13.10 7.06
C ARG A 71 7.42 13.23 7.14
N ASP A 72 6.77 13.49 6.01
CA ASP A 72 5.43 12.93 5.78
C ASP A 72 5.58 11.42 6.00
N GLY A 73 4.91 10.91 7.04
CA GLY A 73 5.15 9.59 7.59
C GLY A 73 4.89 8.48 6.56
N ILE A 74 5.53 7.32 6.75
CA ILE A 74 5.30 6.13 5.89
C ILE A 74 3.80 5.87 5.71
N LEU A 75 3.03 6.11 6.79
CA LEU A 75 1.57 6.11 6.82
C LEU A 75 0.99 7.54 6.72
N PRO A 76 -0.21 7.73 6.12
CA PRO A 76 -0.82 9.04 5.92
C PRO A 76 -1.05 9.73 7.27
N THR A 77 -0.37 10.85 7.49
CA THR A 77 -0.42 11.57 8.78
C THR A 77 -1.58 12.57 8.76
N VAL A 78 -2.79 12.05 8.57
CA VAL A 78 -4.04 12.82 8.38
C VAL A 78 -5.22 12.24 9.16
N ALA A 79 -6.16 13.12 9.51
CA ALA A 79 -7.52 12.78 9.92
C ALA A 79 -8.49 13.16 8.80
N ALA A 80 -9.60 12.42 8.69
CA ALA A 80 -10.70 12.74 7.77
C ALA A 80 -12.06 12.75 8.48
N ALA A 81 -13.00 13.49 7.89
CA ALA A 81 -14.42 13.46 8.23
C ALA A 81 -15.25 13.31 6.96
N LEU A 82 -16.13 12.31 6.94
CA LEU A 82 -17.07 12.00 5.85
C LEU A 82 -18.49 12.26 6.36
N SER A 83 -19.14 13.28 5.80
CA SER A 83 -20.53 13.64 6.10
C SER A 83 -21.46 13.15 4.99
N VAL A 84 -22.47 12.36 5.35
CA VAL A 84 -23.48 11.82 4.43
C VAL A 84 -24.88 12.00 5.02
N ARG A 85 -25.70 12.87 4.40
CA ARG A 85 -27.10 13.15 4.80
C ARG A 85 -27.29 13.48 6.28
N GLY A 86 -26.35 14.19 6.89
CA GLY A 86 -26.37 14.61 8.30
C GLY A 86 -25.64 13.65 9.26
N ALA A 87 -25.45 12.38 8.89
CA ALA A 87 -24.54 11.50 9.62
C ALA A 87 -23.08 11.88 9.29
N THR A 88 -22.18 11.88 10.28
CA THR A 88 -20.75 12.12 10.07
C THR A 88 -19.92 10.99 10.66
N LEU A 89 -19.01 10.45 9.86
CA LEU A 89 -18.01 9.48 10.29
C LEU A 89 -16.63 10.16 10.31
N THR A 90 -15.83 9.93 11.34
CA THR A 90 -14.47 10.49 11.48
C THR A 90 -13.44 9.40 11.72
N GLY A 91 -12.20 9.64 11.32
CA GLY A 91 -11.10 8.70 11.59
C GLY A 91 -9.74 9.17 11.10
N THR A 92 -8.70 8.42 11.46
CA THR A 92 -7.34 8.57 10.95
C THR A 92 -6.99 7.41 10.02
N ALA A 93 -5.87 7.54 9.29
CA ALA A 93 -5.32 6.44 8.52
C ALA A 93 -4.97 5.22 9.40
N ALA A 94 -5.03 4.02 8.81
CA ALA A 94 -4.70 2.76 9.46
C ALA A 94 -3.23 2.73 9.91
N ARG A 95 -2.99 2.14 11.09
CA ARG A 95 -1.66 1.90 11.67
C ARG A 95 -1.41 0.39 11.75
N GLY A 96 -0.17 -0.03 11.48
CA GLY A 96 0.26 -1.43 11.41
C GLY A 96 0.46 -1.93 9.98
N ASP A 97 1.15 -3.06 9.84
CA ASP A 97 1.68 -3.55 8.57
C ASP A 97 0.67 -4.31 7.71
N GLN A 98 -0.31 -4.96 8.35
CA GLN A 98 -1.41 -5.61 7.63
C GLN A 98 -2.33 -4.58 6.96
N PRO A 99 -2.83 -4.80 5.73
CA PRO A 99 -3.84 -3.94 5.13
C PRO A 99 -5.12 -3.91 6.00
N PRO A 100 -5.80 -2.75 6.11
CA PRO A 100 -7.09 -2.72 6.78
C PRO A 100 -8.14 -3.48 5.95
N PRO A 101 -9.12 -4.17 6.57
CA PRO A 101 -10.21 -4.78 5.83
C PRO A 101 -11.09 -3.70 5.19
N LEU A 102 -11.12 -3.67 3.86
CA LEU A 102 -11.95 -2.78 3.05
C LEU A 102 -13.19 -3.51 2.51
N HIS A 103 -14.27 -2.77 2.24
CA HIS A 103 -15.43 -3.29 1.52
C HIS A 103 -15.01 -3.70 0.10
N PRO A 104 -15.49 -4.84 -0.45
CA PRO A 104 -15.07 -5.34 -1.76
C PRO A 104 -15.09 -4.28 -2.86
N LEU A 105 -16.15 -3.49 -3.02
CA LEU A 105 -16.23 -2.44 -4.05
C LEU A 105 -15.14 -1.36 -3.95
N VAL A 106 -14.60 -1.14 -2.75
CA VAL A 106 -13.47 -0.22 -2.51
C VAL A 106 -12.15 -0.93 -2.82
N GLN A 107 -11.99 -2.19 -2.42
CA GLN A 107 -10.80 -2.99 -2.72
C GLN A 107 -10.65 -3.21 -4.23
N ASP A 108 -11.70 -3.69 -4.90
CA ASP A 108 -11.79 -3.89 -6.35
C ASP A 108 -11.34 -2.64 -7.11
N PHE A 109 -11.84 -1.46 -6.71
CA PHE A 109 -11.46 -0.18 -7.32
C PHE A 109 -9.98 0.14 -7.12
N LEU A 110 -9.48 0.04 -5.87
CA LEU A 110 -8.07 0.32 -5.56
C LEU A 110 -7.11 -0.64 -6.27
N ASP A 111 -7.54 -1.88 -6.52
CA ASP A 111 -6.77 -2.87 -7.27
C ASP A 111 -6.80 -2.65 -8.79
N THR A 112 -7.75 -1.89 -9.33
CA THR A 112 -7.71 -1.42 -10.73
C THR A 112 -6.84 -0.18 -10.98
N LEU A 113 -6.38 0.53 -9.93
CA LEU A 113 -5.57 1.75 -10.10
C LEU A 113 -4.23 1.49 -10.80
N THR A 114 -3.84 2.36 -11.71
CA THR A 114 -2.52 2.34 -12.37
C THR A 114 -1.44 2.95 -11.46
N SER A 115 -0.16 2.67 -11.75
CA SER A 115 0.97 3.06 -10.88
C SER A 115 1.11 4.57 -10.66
N ASP A 116 0.66 5.40 -11.59
CA ASP A 116 0.61 6.87 -11.49
C ASP A 116 -0.51 7.38 -10.54
N GLN A 117 -1.50 6.53 -10.25
CA GLN A 117 -2.61 6.80 -9.33
C GLN A 117 -2.39 6.22 -7.93
N ARG A 118 -1.42 5.31 -7.75
CA ARG A 118 -1.12 4.68 -6.45
C ARG A 118 -0.09 5.47 -5.64
N ASP A 119 -0.38 5.67 -4.37
CA ASP A 119 0.57 6.12 -3.35
C ASP A 119 1.07 4.91 -2.52
N ARG A 120 2.21 5.05 -1.84
CA ARG A 120 2.82 3.98 -1.00
C ARG A 120 1.91 3.42 0.11
N PHE A 121 0.81 4.12 0.41
CA PHE A 121 -0.15 3.84 1.46
C PHE A 121 -1.58 3.67 0.93
N THR A 122 -1.73 3.36 -0.37
CA THR A 122 -3.02 3.08 -1.02
C THR A 122 -3.88 2.13 -0.17
N GLY A 123 -5.17 2.46 0.02
CA GLY A 123 -6.09 1.73 0.89
C GLY A 123 -5.96 1.97 2.40
N ARG A 124 -4.87 2.57 2.89
CA ARG A 124 -4.66 2.85 4.33
C ARG A 124 -5.16 4.23 4.77
N CYS A 125 -5.42 5.15 3.84
CA CYS A 125 -5.85 6.52 4.11
C CYS A 125 -7.19 6.58 4.86
N ALA A 126 -7.40 7.66 5.62
CA ALA A 126 -8.62 7.87 6.38
C ALA A 126 -9.84 7.96 5.44
N GLU A 127 -9.66 8.60 4.30
CA GLU A 127 -10.61 8.74 3.20
C GLU A 127 -11.17 7.38 2.74
N ALA A 128 -10.28 6.46 2.38
CA ALA A 128 -10.65 5.10 1.93
C ALA A 128 -11.34 4.30 3.04
N LEU A 129 -10.87 4.42 4.28
CA LEU A 129 -11.47 3.76 5.44
C LEU A 129 -12.90 4.26 5.71
N LEU A 130 -13.16 5.57 5.61
CA LEU A 130 -14.48 6.13 5.86
C LEU A 130 -15.47 5.80 4.74
N ILE A 131 -15.04 5.87 3.47
CA ILE A 131 -15.84 5.44 2.31
C ILE A 131 -16.19 3.96 2.44
N SER A 132 -15.20 3.10 2.72
CA SER A 132 -15.37 1.67 2.97
C SER A 132 -16.36 1.38 4.11
N ARG A 133 -16.20 2.02 5.27
CA ARG A 133 -17.09 1.84 6.43
C ARG A 133 -18.52 2.27 6.13
N HIS A 134 -18.72 3.37 5.41
CA HIS A 134 -20.07 3.83 5.02
C HIS A 134 -20.75 2.85 4.06
N ILE A 135 -20.01 2.35 3.05
CA ILE A 135 -20.54 1.35 2.11
C ILE A 135 -20.86 0.04 2.85
N ALA A 136 -19.96 -0.46 3.70
CA ALA A 136 -20.18 -1.68 4.47
C ALA A 136 -21.37 -1.58 5.44
N ALA A 137 -21.53 -0.46 6.13
CA ALA A 137 -22.70 -0.22 6.99
C ALA A 137 -24.01 -0.16 6.19
N ALA A 138 -23.98 0.44 5.00
CA ALA A 138 -25.14 0.49 4.12
C ALA A 138 -25.44 -0.86 3.43
N ASP A 139 -24.44 -1.70 3.19
CA ASP A 139 -24.58 -3.08 2.72
C ASP A 139 -25.24 -3.96 3.79
N ALA A 140 -24.73 -3.92 5.03
CA ALA A 140 -25.31 -4.63 6.17
C ALA A 140 -26.75 -4.21 6.49
N ALA A 141 -27.15 -2.99 6.13
CA ALA A 141 -28.53 -2.50 6.25
C ALA A 141 -29.46 -2.91 5.09
N ARG A 142 -28.99 -3.62 4.06
CA ARG A 142 -29.83 -4.07 2.93
C ARG A 142 -30.80 -5.17 3.38
N SER A 143 -32.00 -5.17 2.78
CA SER A 143 -33.04 -6.16 3.12
C SER A 143 -32.61 -7.58 2.76
N ARG A 144 -33.17 -8.60 3.47
CA ARG A 144 -32.92 -10.04 3.22
C ARG A 144 -33.21 -10.54 1.80
N ARG A 145 -33.83 -9.72 0.93
CA ARG A 145 -33.94 -9.98 -0.52
C ARG A 145 -32.78 -9.37 -1.31
N SER A 146 -32.39 -8.13 -1.02
CA SER A 146 -31.29 -7.42 -1.69
C SER A 146 -29.92 -7.99 -1.32
N ALA A 147 -29.70 -8.29 -0.03
CA ALA A 147 -28.45 -8.86 0.48
C ALA A 147 -28.08 -10.25 -0.10
N ARG A 148 -28.97 -10.91 -0.84
CA ARG A 148 -28.69 -12.15 -1.59
C ARG A 148 -27.75 -11.93 -2.79
N ARG A 149 -27.58 -10.69 -3.24
CA ARG A 149 -26.65 -10.30 -4.31
C ARG A 149 -25.59 -9.37 -3.71
N PRO A 150 -24.30 -9.50 -4.10
CA PRO A 150 -23.28 -8.50 -3.76
C PRO A 150 -23.75 -7.08 -4.12
N MET A 151 -23.42 -6.11 -3.26
CA MET A 151 -23.75 -4.71 -3.51
C MET A 151 -23.07 -4.22 -4.79
N THR A 152 -23.76 -3.40 -5.57
CA THR A 152 -23.23 -2.86 -6.84
C THR A 152 -22.61 -1.47 -6.67
N ASN A 153 -21.69 -1.09 -7.57
CA ASN A 153 -21.16 0.27 -7.65
C ASN A 153 -22.26 1.35 -7.75
N GLY A 154 -23.39 1.06 -8.42
CA GLY A 154 -24.54 1.95 -8.49
C GLY A 154 -25.27 2.12 -7.15
N GLU A 155 -25.41 1.05 -6.37
CA GLU A 155 -25.95 1.12 -5.00
C GLU A 155 -25.00 1.90 -4.07
N ALA A 156 -23.69 1.70 -4.17
CA ALA A 156 -22.70 2.42 -3.36
C ALA A 156 -22.65 3.94 -3.67
N ARG A 157 -22.67 4.32 -4.95
CA ARG A 157 -22.85 5.73 -5.38
C ARG A 157 -24.19 6.30 -4.87
N LYS A 158 -25.25 5.48 -4.81
CA LYS A 158 -26.56 5.89 -4.25
C LYS A 158 -26.52 6.07 -2.73
N THR A 159 -25.78 5.27 -1.96
CA THR A 159 -25.64 5.45 -0.51
C THR A 159 -24.73 6.61 -0.14
N LEU A 160 -23.76 6.96 -1.00
CA LEU A 160 -22.88 8.13 -0.89
C LEU A 160 -23.41 9.40 -1.59
N LYS A 161 -24.65 9.39 -2.12
CA LYS A 161 -25.24 10.58 -2.76
C LYS A 161 -25.18 11.81 -1.84
N GLN A 162 -24.58 12.89 -2.36
CA GLN A 162 -24.31 14.18 -1.68
C GLN A 162 -23.34 14.10 -0.49
N ALA A 163 -22.50 13.05 -0.42
CA ALA A 163 -21.41 12.98 0.55
C ALA A 163 -20.41 14.13 0.39
N LYS A 164 -19.92 14.63 1.53
CA LYS A 164 -18.81 15.59 1.64
C LYS A 164 -17.67 14.95 2.43
N LEU A 165 -16.44 15.08 1.96
CA LEU A 165 -15.23 14.58 2.60
C LEU A 165 -14.27 15.76 2.87
N THR A 166 -13.76 15.88 4.08
CA THR A 166 -12.71 16.86 4.43
C THR A 166 -11.58 16.16 5.19
N THR A 167 -10.35 16.64 4.99
CA THR A 167 -9.10 16.02 5.44
C THR A 167 -8.19 17.07 6.07
N ARG A 168 -7.59 16.74 7.23
CA ARG A 168 -6.70 17.62 7.98
C ARG A 168 -5.36 16.95 8.26
N ARG A 169 -4.25 17.70 8.19
CA ARG A 169 -2.93 17.22 8.61
C ARG A 169 -2.88 17.03 10.12
N ILE A 170 -2.32 15.90 10.55
CA ILE A 170 -1.87 15.67 11.92
C ILE A 170 -0.35 15.91 11.92
N ARG A 171 0.13 16.63 12.93
CA ARG A 171 1.54 17.01 13.14
C ARG A 171 1.86 17.11 14.62
N GLU A 172 3.13 17.25 14.94
CA GLU A 172 3.61 17.67 16.26
C GLU A 172 3.01 19.02 16.71
N ASP A 173 2.93 19.24 18.03
CA ASP A 173 2.47 20.50 18.60
C ASP A 173 3.42 21.64 18.20
N GLY A 174 2.84 22.74 17.72
CA GLY A 174 3.59 23.89 17.21
C GLY A 174 3.99 23.83 15.73
N ASP A 175 3.72 22.73 15.00
CA ASP A 175 3.80 22.77 13.53
C ASP A 175 2.63 23.64 12.96
N PRO A 176 2.90 24.74 12.24
CA PRO A 176 1.86 25.60 11.66
C PRO A 176 1.00 24.89 10.59
N LEU A 177 1.41 23.70 10.13
CA LEU A 177 0.62 22.85 9.25
C LEU A 177 -0.36 21.93 10.01
N HIS A 178 -0.30 21.83 11.34
CA HIS A 178 -1.29 21.05 12.11
C HIS A 178 -2.72 21.57 11.84
N GLY A 179 -3.68 20.68 11.60
CA GLY A 179 -5.08 21.06 11.40
C GLY A 179 -5.38 21.73 10.05
N SER A 180 -4.36 22.11 9.27
CA SER A 180 -4.50 22.62 7.90
C SER A 180 -5.15 21.57 6.98
N PHE A 181 -5.85 22.02 5.93
CA PHE A 181 -6.43 21.11 4.94
C PHE A 181 -5.34 20.30 4.22
N ALA A 182 -5.47 18.98 4.26
CA ALA A 182 -4.64 18.06 3.49
C ALA A 182 -5.40 17.64 2.24
N THR A 183 -4.89 17.93 1.04
CA THR A 183 -5.43 17.35 -0.19
C THR A 183 -5.38 15.82 -0.10
N PRO A 184 -6.47 15.09 -0.39
CA PRO A 184 -6.44 13.63 -0.47
C PRO A 184 -5.37 13.12 -1.42
N CYS A 185 -4.88 11.90 -1.17
CA CYS A 185 -3.86 11.30 -2.02
C CYS A 185 -4.41 10.96 -3.42
N ARG A 186 -3.55 10.55 -4.37
CA ARG A 186 -3.96 10.28 -5.76
C ARG A 186 -5.05 9.20 -5.82
N ALA A 187 -4.79 8.08 -5.14
CA ALA A 187 -5.73 6.97 -5.03
C ALA A 187 -7.05 7.38 -4.35
N CYS A 188 -7.00 8.25 -3.33
CA CYS A 188 -8.19 8.68 -2.59
C CYS A 188 -8.99 9.77 -3.31
N THR A 189 -8.35 10.55 -4.18
CA THR A 189 -9.02 11.48 -5.11
C THR A 189 -9.82 10.67 -6.12
N ALA A 190 -9.16 9.76 -6.85
CA ALA A 190 -9.82 8.86 -7.82
C ALA A 190 -10.95 8.03 -7.18
N LEU A 191 -10.75 7.52 -5.96
CA LEU A 191 -11.78 6.82 -5.18
C LEU A 191 -12.98 7.69 -4.84
N SER A 192 -12.74 8.95 -4.46
CA SER A 192 -13.80 9.91 -4.14
C SER A 192 -14.64 10.24 -5.37
N ASP A 193 -13.98 10.51 -6.51
CA ASP A 193 -14.64 10.75 -7.79
C ASP A 193 -15.44 9.53 -8.26
N HIS A 194 -14.86 8.32 -8.16
CA HIS A 194 -15.56 7.07 -8.50
C HIS A 194 -16.77 6.79 -7.62
N PHE A 195 -16.81 7.22 -6.35
CA PHE A 195 -18.01 7.07 -5.52
C PHE A 195 -18.93 8.31 -5.48
N GLY A 196 -18.57 9.39 -6.19
CA GLY A 196 -19.34 10.64 -6.19
C GLY A 196 -19.27 11.41 -4.86
N VAL A 197 -18.19 11.20 -4.09
CA VAL A 197 -17.92 11.86 -2.82
C VAL A 197 -17.17 13.16 -3.10
N ARG A 198 -17.76 14.30 -2.75
CA ARG A 198 -17.12 15.60 -2.99
C ARG A 198 -16.10 15.90 -1.89
N VAL A 199 -14.83 16.08 -2.28
CA VAL A 199 -13.82 16.67 -1.41
C VAL A 199 -14.16 18.15 -1.17
N VAL A 200 -14.03 18.62 0.07
CA VAL A 200 -14.29 19.99 0.49
C VAL A 200 -13.10 20.47 1.31
N ASN A 201 -12.51 21.61 0.94
CA ASN A 201 -11.64 22.36 1.82
C ASN A 201 -12.47 23.40 2.60
N PRO A 202 -12.66 23.27 3.93
CA PRO A 202 -13.45 24.21 4.72
C PRO A 202 -12.71 25.49 5.11
N THR A 203 -11.52 25.79 4.55
CA THR A 203 -10.88 27.11 4.69
C THR A 203 -11.05 28.00 3.47
N THR A 204 -11.54 27.45 2.35
CA THR A 204 -12.10 28.20 1.23
C THR A 204 -13.60 28.25 1.42
N ASN A 205 -14.14 29.44 1.68
CA ASN A 205 -15.56 29.69 1.50
C ASN A 205 -15.87 29.70 -0.01
N ASP A 206 -17.02 29.13 -0.37
CA ASP A 206 -17.58 28.94 -1.71
C ASP A 206 -19.10 29.14 -1.58
#